data_AF-A0A357Z1G3-F1
#
_entry.id   AF-A0A357Z1G3-F1
#
_cell.length_a   1.000
_cell.length_b   1.000
_cell.length_c   1.000
_cell.angle_alpha   90.00
_cell.angle_beta   90.00
_cell.angle_gamma   90.00
#
_symmetry.space_group_name_H-M   'P 1'
#
loop_
_entity.id
_entity.type
_entity.pdbx_description
1 polymer ?
#
loop_
_entity_poly.entity_id
_entity_poly.type
_entity_poly.pdbx_seq_one_letter_code
_entity_poly.pdbx_strand_id
1 'polypeptide(L)'
;LLWLGALWSAAMTVCMAAGASGAAAAPPEGAVVVVLGSKVNGSVPSADLWARIGAASRYLKAHPGAVCVACGGQGAGESVPEASAIRDALVRDGVAPARILTEE
;
A
#
# COMPACT_ATOMS: atom_id res chain seq x y z
N LEU A 1 22.69 -7.88 29.38
CA LEU A 1 22.01 -8.26 28.12
C LEU A 1 20.52 -7.88 28.11
N LEU A 2 19.71 -8.30 29.09
CA LEU A 2 18.25 -8.04 29.10
C LEU A 2 17.87 -6.55 29.02
N TRP A 3 18.54 -5.68 29.78
CA TRP A 3 18.30 -4.23 29.75
C TRP A 3 18.63 -3.57 28.41
N LEU A 4 19.67 -4.06 27.72
CA LEU A 4 20.06 -3.55 26.41
C LEU A 4 19.04 -3.97 25.34
N GLY A 5 18.51 -5.19 25.43
CA GLY A 5 17.43 -5.67 24.56
C GLY A 5 16.12 -4.92 24.79
N ALA A 6 15.75 -4.67 26.05
CA ALA A 6 14.55 -3.90 26.38
C ALA A 6 14.64 -2.45 25.86
N LEU A 7 15.79 -1.80 26.03
CA LEU A 7 16.06 -0.46 25.49
C LEU A 7 15.98 -0.43 23.96
N TRP A 8 16.54 -1.43 23.28
CA TRP A 8 16.47 -1.54 21.82
C TRP A 8 15.04 -1.72 21.31
N SER A 9 14.26 -2.62 21.91
CA SER A 9 12.86 -2.83 21.54
C SER A 9 12.01 -1.59 21.79
N ALA A 10 12.23 -0.89 22.91
CA ALA A 10 11.55 0.37 23.20
C ALA A 10 11.92 1.44 22.15
N ALA A 11 13.20 1.57 21.80
CA ALA A 11 13.64 2.51 20.77
C ALA A 11 12.98 2.23 19.41
N MET A 12 12.95 0.96 18.96
CA MET A 12 12.28 0.57 17.71
C MET A 12 10.78 0.86 17.73
N THR A 13 10.12 0.57 18.85
CA THR A 13 8.68 0.85 19.02
C THR A 13 8.40 2.35 18.90
N VAL A 14 9.24 3.19 19.52
CA VAL A 14 9.15 4.65 19.42
C VAL A 14 9.37 5.12 17.97
N CYS A 15 10.37 4.58 17.27
CA CYS A 15 10.61 4.92 15.86
C CYS A 15 9.41 4.56 14.96
N MET A 16 8.81 3.38 15.12
CA MET A 16 7.65 2.97 14.34
C MET A 16 6.41 3.80 14.68
N ALA A 17 6.17 4.06 15.97
CA ALA A 17 5.06 4.89 16.42
C ALA A 17 5.18 6.33 15.91
N ALA A 18 6.38 6.92 15.96
CA ALA A 18 6.64 8.25 15.43
C ALA A 18 6.41 8.30 13.91
N GLY A 19 6.85 7.29 13.17
CA GLY A 19 6.62 7.17 11.72
C GLY A 19 5.14 7.00 11.35
N ALA A 20 4.37 6.25 12.14
CA ALA A 20 2.94 6.06 11.94
C ALA A 20 2.09 7.29 12.33
N SER A 21 2.57 8.09 13.29
CA SER A 21 1.88 9.28 13.81
C SER A 21 2.16 10.55 13.01
N GLY A 22 3.15 10.52 12.11
CA GLY A 22 3.41 11.61 11.19
C GLY A 22 2.27 11.74 10.20
N ALA A 23 1.40 12.73 10.39
CA ALA A 23 0.57 13.21 9.29
C ALA A 23 1.53 13.70 8.19
N ALA A 24 1.71 12.90 7.14
CA ALA A 24 2.40 13.37 5.96
C ALA A 24 1.69 14.66 5.51
N ALA A 25 2.48 15.69 5.18
CA ALA A 25 1.92 16.89 4.57
C ALA A 25 0.99 16.45 3.43
N ALA A 26 -0.18 17.08 3.33
CA ALA A 26 -1.14 16.73 2.30
C ALA A 26 -0.42 16.73 0.94
N PRO A 27 -0.49 15.64 0.17
CA PRO A 27 0.19 15.57 -1.10
C PRO A 27 -0.33 16.70 -2.01
N PRO A 28 0.51 17.21 -2.91
CA PRO A 28 0.06 18.21 -3.89
C PRO A 28 -1.12 17.66 -4.69
N GLU A 29 -1.95 18.56 -5.21
CA GLU A 29 -3.12 18.19 -6.00
C GLU A 29 -2.69 17.39 -7.24
N GLY A 30 -3.35 16.24 -7.48
CA GLY A 30 -3.02 15.37 -8.61
C GLY A 30 -1.74 14.55 -8.44
N ALA A 31 -1.20 14.42 -7.22
CA ALA A 31 -0.05 13.55 -6.96
C ALA A 31 -0.29 12.11 -7.44
N VAL A 32 0.79 11.49 -7.94
CA VAL A 32 0.79 10.08 -8.31
C VAL A 32 0.69 9.23 -7.04
N VAL A 33 -0.25 8.29 -7.03
CA VAL A 33 -0.39 7.30 -5.96
C VAL A 33 0.51 6.12 -6.26
N VAL A 34 1.36 5.73 -5.31
CA VAL A 34 2.12 4.47 -5.40
C VAL A 34 1.59 3.52 -4.34
N VAL A 35 1.16 2.34 -4.76
CA VAL A 35 0.65 1.30 -3.87
C VAL A 35 1.65 0.16 -3.84
N LEU A 36 2.37 0.06 -2.72
CA LEU A 36 3.35 -0.98 -2.50
C LEU A 36 2.68 -2.29 -2.07
N GLY A 37 3.13 -3.39 -2.67
CA GLY A 37 2.79 -4.77 -2.29
C GLY A 37 3.04 -5.07 -0.80
N SER A 38 2.25 -6.00 -0.28
CA SER A 38 2.29 -6.44 1.13
C SER A 38 1.61 -7.80 1.31
N LYS A 39 1.91 -8.71 0.41
CA LYS A 39 1.44 -10.10 0.30
C LYS A 39 0.02 -10.29 -0.22
N VAL A 40 -0.12 -11.32 -1.05
CA VAL A 40 -1.39 -11.97 -1.42
C VAL A 40 -1.41 -13.39 -0.81
N ASN A 41 -2.57 -13.88 -0.39
CA ASN A 41 -2.76 -15.25 0.07
C ASN A 41 -3.54 -16.03 -1.00
N GLY A 42 -2.83 -16.78 -1.85
CA GLY A 42 -3.41 -17.28 -3.10
C GLY A 42 -3.78 -16.10 -3.99
N SER A 43 -5.07 -15.79 -4.11
CA SER A 43 -5.59 -14.65 -4.88
C SER A 43 -6.17 -13.52 -4.02
N VAL A 44 -6.14 -13.66 -2.69
CA VAL A 44 -6.78 -12.71 -1.76
C VAL A 44 -5.73 -11.80 -1.13
N PRO A 45 -5.81 -10.47 -1.30
CA PRO A 45 -4.89 -9.54 -0.64
C PRO A 45 -4.84 -9.74 0.88
N SER A 46 -3.67 -9.56 1.47
CA SER A 46 -3.54 -9.54 2.93
C SER A 46 -4.31 -8.35 3.55
N ALA A 47 -4.48 -8.36 4.88
CA ALA A 47 -5.12 -7.25 5.59
C ALA A 47 -4.37 -5.90 5.37
N ASP A 48 -3.03 -5.94 5.33
CA ASP A 48 -2.23 -4.75 5.07
C ASP A 48 -2.39 -4.26 3.62
N LEU A 49 -2.37 -5.20 2.66
CA LEU A 49 -2.58 -4.85 1.26
C LEU A 49 -3.98 -4.26 1.02
N TRP A 50 -5.02 -4.80 1.68
CA TRP A 50 -6.37 -4.22 1.65
C TRP A 50 -6.42 -2.81 2.23
N ALA A 51 -5.72 -2.53 3.34
CA ALA A 51 -5.67 -1.19 3.92
C ALA A 51 -5.05 -0.18 2.95
N ARG A 52 -3.97 -0.57 2.26
CA ARG A 52 -3.30 0.25 1.24
C ARG A 52 -4.19 0.49 0.03
N ILE A 53 -4.83 -0.55 -0.52
CA ILE A 53 -5.80 -0.45 -1.62
C ILE A 53 -6.94 0.49 -1.23
N GLY A 54 -7.49 0.37 -0.02
CA GLY A 54 -8.56 1.22 0.46
C GLY A 54 -8.15 2.69 0.58
N ALA A 55 -6.93 2.97 1.05
CA ALA A 55 -6.38 4.32 1.09
C ALA A 55 -6.20 4.91 -0.32
N ALA A 56 -5.62 4.14 -1.23
CA ALA A 56 -5.43 4.53 -2.63
C ALA A 56 -6.76 4.81 -3.33
N SER A 57 -7.75 3.94 -3.18
CA SER A 57 -9.07 4.12 -3.78
C SER A 57 -9.74 5.43 -3.34
N ARG A 58 -9.74 5.73 -2.04
CA ARG A 58 -10.29 7.00 -1.53
C ARG A 58 -9.62 8.21 -2.18
N TYR A 59 -8.30 8.20 -2.28
CA TYR A 59 -7.56 9.32 -2.90
C TYR A 59 -7.85 9.44 -4.40
N LEU A 60 -7.83 8.33 -5.15
CA LEU A 60 -8.04 8.31 -6.60
C LEU A 60 -9.47 8.69 -7.01
N LYS A 61 -10.46 8.39 -6.15
CA LYS A 61 -11.85 8.84 -6.32
C LYS A 61 -12.01 10.33 -6.06
N ALA A 62 -11.33 10.87 -5.04
CA ALA A 62 -11.33 12.30 -4.74
C ALA A 62 -10.58 13.13 -5.79
N HIS A 63 -9.61 12.54 -6.50
CA HIS A 63 -8.78 13.21 -7.51
C HIS A 63 -8.85 12.49 -8.86
N PRO A 64 -9.87 12.76 -9.71
CA PRO A 64 -10.07 12.03 -10.97
C PRO A 64 -8.92 12.11 -11.98
N GLY A 65 -8.07 13.14 -11.89
CA GLY A 65 -6.88 13.29 -12.74
C GLY A 65 -5.62 12.56 -12.24
N ALA A 66 -5.63 12.06 -11.00
CA ALA A 66 -4.46 11.37 -10.44
C ALA A 66 -4.30 9.97 -11.07
N VAL A 67 -3.05 9.52 -11.20
CA VAL A 67 -2.72 8.16 -11.65
C VAL A 67 -2.17 7.33 -10.49
N CYS A 68 -2.27 6.01 -10.61
CA CYS A 68 -1.80 5.04 -9.63
C CYS A 68 -0.75 4.14 -10.27
N VAL A 69 0.33 3.86 -9.55
CA VAL A 69 1.28 2.78 -9.84
C VAL A 69 1.10 1.70 -8.79
N ALA A 70 0.58 0.55 -9.19
CA ALA A 70 0.48 -0.65 -8.38
C ALA A 70 1.80 -1.42 -8.52
N CYS A 71 2.50 -1.62 -7.40
CA CYS A 71 3.82 -2.24 -7.38
C CYS A 71 3.78 -3.56 -6.61
N GLY A 72 4.48 -4.57 -7.14
CA GLY A 72 4.74 -5.83 -6.44
C GLY A 72 4.59 -7.04 -7.35
N GLY A 73 5.63 -7.87 -7.35
CA GLY A 73 5.68 -9.10 -8.13
C GLY A 73 4.89 -10.25 -7.51
N GLN A 74 5.19 -11.48 -7.93
CA GLN A 74 4.56 -12.70 -7.41
C GLN A 74 5.48 -13.42 -6.41
N GLY A 75 5.04 -13.50 -5.16
CA GLY A 75 5.70 -14.22 -4.08
C GLY A 75 5.37 -15.72 -4.02
N ALA A 76 6.08 -16.43 -3.15
CA ALA A 76 5.81 -17.84 -2.87
C ALA A 76 4.46 -18.02 -2.17
N GLY A 77 3.57 -18.84 -2.73
CA GLY A 77 2.21 -19.06 -2.22
C GLY A 77 1.17 -18.07 -2.75
N GLU A 78 1.55 -17.21 -3.69
CA GLU A 78 0.66 -16.29 -4.39
C GLU A 78 0.28 -16.87 -5.75
N SER A 79 -1.01 -16.81 -6.11
CA SER A 79 -1.50 -17.25 -7.42
C SER A 79 -1.47 -16.14 -8.46
N VAL A 80 -1.28 -14.90 -8.03
CA VAL A 80 -1.21 -13.69 -8.86
C VAL A 80 -0.19 -12.72 -8.26
N PRO A 81 0.45 -11.86 -9.08
CA PRO A 81 1.28 -10.76 -8.59
C PRO A 81 0.49 -9.77 -7.73
N GLU A 82 1.15 -9.17 -6.75
CA GLU A 82 0.55 -8.17 -5.87
C GLU A 82 0.02 -6.97 -6.65
N ALA A 83 0.77 -6.48 -7.65
CA ALA A 83 0.40 -5.37 -8.51
C ALA A 83 -0.91 -5.64 -9.28
N SER A 84 -1.04 -6.84 -9.84
CA SER A 84 -2.27 -7.30 -10.48
C SER A 84 -3.45 -7.35 -9.49
N ALA A 85 -3.25 -7.86 -8.27
CA ALA A 85 -4.28 -7.89 -7.24
C ALA A 85 -4.73 -6.48 -6.80
N ILE A 86 -3.79 -5.54 -6.67
CA ILE A 86 -4.07 -4.13 -6.38
C ILE A 86 -4.91 -3.52 -7.51
N ARG A 87 -4.47 -3.68 -8.77
CA ARG A 87 -5.15 -3.13 -9.95
C ARG A 87 -6.58 -3.62 -10.03
N ASP A 88 -6.79 -4.93 -9.93
CA ASP A 88 -8.13 -5.51 -10.05
C ASP A 88 -9.06 -5.08 -8.93
N ALA A 89 -8.55 -4.93 -7.71
CA ALA A 89 -9.32 -4.41 -6.58
C ALA A 89 -9.73 -2.94 -6.78
N LEU A 90 -8.82 -2.08 -7.25
CA LEU A 90 -9.11 -0.67 -7.56
C LEU A 90 -10.10 -0.52 -8.72
N VAL A 91 -9.97 -1.33 -9.77
CA VAL A 91 -10.91 -1.35 -10.90
C VAL A 91 -12.30 -1.77 -10.44
N ARG A 92 -12.39 -2.83 -9.63
CA ARG A 92 -13.66 -3.31 -9.05
C ARG A 92 -14.32 -2.24 -8.18
N ASP A 93 -13.52 -1.42 -7.51
CA ASP A 93 -14.01 -0.31 -6.68
C ASP A 93 -14.29 0.98 -7.49
N GLY A 94 -14.20 0.94 -8.83
CA GLY A 94 -14.64 2.02 -9.72
C GLY A 94 -13.54 2.99 -10.17
N VAL A 95 -12.26 2.69 -9.95
CA VAL A 95 -11.15 3.46 -10.54
C VAL A 95 -10.95 3.02 -12.00
N ALA A 96 -10.87 3.99 -12.92
CA ALA A 96 -10.69 3.68 -14.34
C ALA A 96 -9.38 2.90 -14.59
N PRO A 97 -9.41 1.74 -15.29
CA PRO A 97 -8.22 0.92 -15.51
C PRO A 97 -7.05 1.66 -16.17
N ALA A 98 -7.35 2.61 -17.07
CA ALA A 98 -6.34 3.42 -17.76
C ALA A 98 -5.52 4.34 -16.82
N ARG A 99 -5.97 4.54 -15.58
CA ARG A 99 -5.28 5.33 -14.56
C ARG A 99 -4.38 4.48 -13.67
N ILE A 100 -4.36 3.16 -13.84
CA ILE A 100 -3.62 2.24 -12.97
C ILE A 100 -2.54 1.54 -13.80
N LEU A 101 -1.29 1.92 -13.55
CA LEU A 101 -0.10 1.29 -14.10
C LEU A 101 0.35 0.18 -13.14
N THR A 102 0.91 -0.90 -13.67
CA THR A 102 1.45 -2.01 -12.88
C THR A 102 2.96 -2.10 -13.06
N GLU A 103 3.67 -2.37 -11.96
CA GLU A 103 5.09 -2.70 -11.91
C GLU A 103 5.22 -4.04 -11.19
N GLU A 104 5.74 -5.04 -11.91
CA GLU A 104 5.66 -6.46 -11.53
C GLU A 104 7.04 -7.12 -11.57
#